data_AF-A0A0L8GXJ7-F1
#
_entry.id   AF-A0A0L8GXJ7-F1
#
_cell.length_a   1.000
_cell.length_b   1.000
_cell.length_c   1.000
_cell.angle_alpha   90.00
_cell.angle_beta   90.00
_cell.angle_gamma   90.00
#
_symmetry.space_group_name_H-M   'P 1'
#
loop_
_entity.id
_entity.type
_entity.pdbx_description
1 polymer ?
#
loop_
_entity_poly.entity_id
_entity_poly.type
_entity_poly.pdbx_seq_one_letter_code
_entity_poly.pdbx_strand_id
1 'polypeptide(L)'
;MCNYKQREEMMLTYNKKYSKAMVSDLASDLSFRYKDTAMALLTEPVLYDVKELCKAMKGLGTDETTFIEIIFSRDVERMEAIKQRYFIEYEVSLEEDISGDCSGHFRHLLLSQVKGAREGTRKEDVDLGLAQQDANSLYKAGEGKLGTDEEAFNAVLAGRSFPHLFQVMKFCREKIGHDFEHAIRSETSGNLRDAYLAIAAMARGTPTLFAQHLYKYTKGLGTNDSNLIRVIVSRCEIDMVQIKEEYFKLYGQTLVDCIKGDTSGDYRKLLLALIGGH
;
A
#
# COMPACT_ATOMS: atom_id res chain seq x y z
N MET A 1 -20.14 1.13 12.08
CA MET A 1 -18.89 1.57 12.72
C MET A 1 -18.78 3.08 12.58
N CYS A 2 -18.25 3.79 13.58
CA CYS A 2 -18.04 5.24 13.47
C CYS A 2 -16.88 5.52 12.51
N ASN A 3 -17.00 6.51 11.63
CA ASN A 3 -15.91 6.95 10.76
C ASN A 3 -14.88 7.81 11.53
N TYR A 4 -13.75 8.16 10.91
CA TYR A 4 -12.71 8.95 11.59
C TYR A 4 -13.23 10.30 12.11
N LYS A 5 -14.04 11.04 11.33
CA LYS A 5 -14.59 12.34 11.77
C LYS A 5 -15.43 12.21 13.03
N GLN A 6 -16.25 11.16 13.12
CA GLN A 6 -17.03 10.87 14.32
C GLN A 6 -16.13 10.51 15.51
N ARG A 7 -15.05 9.74 15.28
CA ARG A 7 -14.06 9.45 16.33
C ARG A 7 -13.34 10.71 16.81
N GLU A 8 -13.04 11.63 15.91
CA GLU A 8 -12.46 12.93 16.22
C GLU A 8 -13.39 13.78 17.09
N GLU A 9 -14.67 13.88 16.73
CA GLU A 9 -15.68 14.56 17.53
C GLU A 9 -15.84 13.95 18.93
N MET A 10 -15.77 12.62 19.03
CA MET A 10 -15.79 11.90 20.32
C MET A 10 -14.57 12.27 21.17
N MET A 11 -13.38 12.28 20.58
CA MET A 11 -12.14 12.68 21.27
C MET A 11 -12.25 14.12 21.77
N LEU A 12 -12.70 15.06 20.93
CA LEU A 12 -12.87 16.46 21.32
C LEU A 12 -13.89 16.62 22.46
N THR A 13 -15.02 15.90 22.37
CA THR A 13 -16.07 15.92 23.39
C THR A 13 -15.57 15.36 24.72
N TYR A 14 -14.87 14.23 24.71
CA TYR A 14 -14.25 13.65 25.90
C TYR A 14 -13.25 14.62 26.53
N ASN A 15 -12.36 15.19 25.71
CA ASN A 15 -11.31 16.10 26.17
C ASN A 15 -11.89 17.32 26.88
N LYS A 16 -12.97 17.90 26.32
CA LYS A 16 -13.68 19.03 26.91
C LYS A 16 -14.39 18.65 28.22
N LYS A 17 -15.03 17.48 28.26
CA LYS A 17 -15.85 17.06 29.42
C LYS A 17 -15.00 16.68 30.63
N TYR A 18 -13.87 16.00 30.40
CA TYR A 18 -13.04 15.43 31.47
C TYR A 18 -11.73 16.19 31.70
N SER A 19 -11.44 17.21 30.89
CA SER A 19 -10.16 17.95 30.93
C SER A 19 -8.93 17.04 30.86
N LYS A 20 -9.04 15.94 30.12
CA LYS A 20 -8.02 14.90 29.92
C LYS A 20 -7.99 14.45 28.46
N ALA A 21 -6.85 14.01 27.96
CA ALA A 21 -6.76 13.49 26.60
C ALA A 21 -7.29 12.04 26.51
N MET A 22 -8.39 11.82 25.78
CA MET A 22 -9.00 10.49 25.58
C MET A 22 -7.99 9.45 25.08
N VAL A 23 -7.12 9.85 24.14
CA VAL A 23 -6.09 8.98 23.57
C VAL A 23 -5.11 8.51 24.66
N SER A 24 -4.73 9.39 25.59
CA SER A 24 -3.82 9.07 26.69
C SER A 24 -4.46 8.09 27.67
N ASP A 25 -5.70 8.34 28.08
CA ASP A 25 -6.45 7.48 29.00
C ASP A 25 -6.67 6.08 28.38
N LEU A 26 -7.07 6.01 27.12
CA LEU A 26 -7.21 4.71 26.43
C LEU A 26 -5.86 4.00 26.26
N ALA A 27 -4.78 4.74 26.02
CA ALA A 27 -3.46 4.14 25.92
C ALA A 27 -2.97 3.57 27.26
N SER A 28 -3.37 4.10 28.42
CA SER A 28 -3.02 3.52 29.73
C SER A 28 -3.83 2.27 30.05
N ASP A 29 -5.08 2.21 29.60
CA ASP A 29 -6.03 1.16 30.00
C ASP A 29 -6.02 -0.05 29.06
N LEU A 30 -5.62 0.14 27.80
CA LEU A 30 -5.56 -0.91 26.80
C LEU A 30 -4.17 -1.56 26.74
N SER A 31 -4.11 -2.78 26.22
CA SER A 31 -2.85 -3.52 26.06
C SER A 31 -2.76 -4.26 24.73
N PHE A 32 -1.53 -4.63 24.36
CA PHE A 32 -1.18 -5.48 23.21
C PHE A 32 -1.80 -4.99 21.88
N ARG A 33 -2.15 -5.92 20.99
CA ARG A 33 -2.67 -5.63 19.64
C ARG A 33 -4.02 -4.92 19.63
N TYR A 34 -4.82 -5.09 20.68
CA TYR A 34 -6.05 -4.34 20.82
C TYR A 34 -5.76 -2.85 21.01
N LYS A 35 -4.79 -2.49 21.88
CA LYS A 35 -4.31 -1.11 22.01
C LYS A 35 -3.77 -0.58 20.70
N ASP A 36 -2.89 -1.32 20.03
CA ASP A 36 -2.29 -0.89 18.76
C ASP A 36 -3.38 -0.55 17.71
N THR A 37 -4.39 -1.41 17.59
CA THR A 37 -5.52 -1.21 16.66
C THR A 37 -6.38 -0.01 17.06
N ALA A 38 -6.70 0.14 18.36
CA ALA A 38 -7.48 1.26 18.85
C ALA A 38 -6.76 2.61 18.65
N MET A 39 -5.45 2.66 18.93
CA MET A 39 -4.64 3.87 18.73
C MET A 39 -4.51 4.23 17.25
N ALA A 40 -4.37 3.24 16.37
CA ALA A 40 -4.37 3.46 14.94
C ALA A 40 -5.71 4.07 14.46
N LEU A 41 -6.84 3.58 14.95
CA LEU A 41 -8.17 4.13 14.60
C LEU A 41 -8.38 5.57 15.06
N LEU A 42 -7.79 5.96 16.19
CA LEU A 42 -7.88 7.30 16.76
C LEU A 42 -6.85 8.26 16.16
N THR A 43 -5.90 7.78 15.35
CA THR A 43 -4.91 8.64 14.71
C THR A 43 -5.49 9.23 13.43
N GLU A 44 -5.26 10.53 13.23
CA GLU A 44 -5.61 11.24 12.00
C GLU A 44 -5.04 10.51 10.78
N PRO A 45 -5.82 10.20 9.73
CA PRO A 45 -5.36 9.29 8.69
C PRO A 45 -4.08 9.74 8.00
N VAL A 46 -3.89 11.03 7.69
CA VAL A 46 -2.66 11.53 7.04
C VAL A 46 -1.48 11.37 8.00
N LEU A 47 -1.65 11.78 9.26
CA LEU A 47 -0.65 11.57 10.30
C LEU A 47 -0.30 10.08 10.50
N TYR A 48 -1.27 9.17 10.36
CA TYR A 48 -1.01 7.74 10.45
C TYR A 48 -0.12 7.26 9.29
N ASP A 49 -0.43 7.65 8.06
CA ASP A 49 0.43 7.36 6.89
C ASP A 49 1.86 7.94 7.09
N VAL A 50 1.98 9.17 7.58
CA VAL A 50 3.27 9.84 7.87
C VAL A 50 4.09 9.08 8.91
N LYS A 51 3.47 8.64 10.01
CA LYS A 51 4.15 7.87 11.06
C LYS A 51 4.60 6.51 10.56
N GLU A 52 3.78 5.83 9.75
CA GLU A 52 4.14 4.53 9.17
C GLU A 52 5.26 4.66 8.13
N LEU A 53 5.27 5.72 7.30
CA LEU A 53 6.38 6.01 6.38
C LEU A 53 7.70 6.23 7.12
N CYS A 54 7.72 7.10 8.13
CA CYS A 54 8.92 7.40 8.90
C CYS A 54 9.44 6.15 9.64
N LYS A 55 8.54 5.38 10.25
CA LYS A 55 8.87 4.10 10.88
C LYS A 55 9.44 3.10 9.88
N ALA A 56 8.87 3.02 8.68
CA ALA A 56 9.34 2.12 7.64
C ALA A 56 10.75 2.49 7.15
N MET A 57 11.10 3.78 7.10
CA MET A 57 12.41 4.26 6.63
C MET A 57 13.52 4.18 7.70
N LYS A 58 13.23 4.51 8.97
CA LYS A 58 14.28 4.71 10.02
C LYS A 58 14.63 3.46 10.86
N GLY A 59 14.14 2.27 10.51
CA GLY A 59 14.32 1.04 11.29
C GLY A 59 15.54 0.19 10.90
N LEU A 60 16.11 -0.55 11.87
CA LEU A 60 17.01 -1.67 11.59
C LEU A 60 16.20 -2.82 10.98
N GLY A 61 16.25 -2.95 9.66
CA GLY A 61 15.29 -3.74 8.89
C GLY A 61 14.13 -2.86 8.46
N THR A 62 14.36 -2.06 7.43
CA THR A 62 13.36 -1.26 6.73
C THR A 62 12.15 -2.16 6.41
N ASP A 63 10.93 -1.65 6.59
CA ASP A 63 9.74 -2.34 6.09
C ASP A 63 9.39 -1.76 4.73
N GLU A 64 10.18 -2.10 3.72
CA GLU A 64 10.01 -1.56 2.38
C GLU A 64 8.66 -1.93 1.79
N THR A 65 8.04 -3.02 2.23
CA THR A 65 6.69 -3.37 1.77
C THR A 65 5.68 -2.29 2.17
N THR A 66 5.74 -1.82 3.43
CA THR A 66 4.86 -0.76 3.94
C THR A 66 5.14 0.57 3.23
N PHE A 67 6.41 0.91 3.08
CA PHE A 67 6.81 2.14 2.40
C PHE A 67 6.35 2.14 0.93
N ILE A 68 6.60 1.06 0.18
CA ILE A 68 6.13 0.87 -1.20
C ILE A 68 4.60 0.94 -1.27
N GLU A 69 3.88 0.25 -0.36
CA GLU A 69 2.41 0.27 -0.32
C GLU A 69 1.87 1.69 -0.27
N ILE A 70 2.34 2.51 0.66
CA ILE A 70 1.84 3.86 0.87
C ILE A 70 2.17 4.73 -0.36
N ILE A 71 3.41 4.68 -0.85
CA ILE A 71 3.84 5.51 -1.99
C ILE A 71 3.03 5.24 -3.26
N PHE A 72 2.71 3.98 -3.57
CA PHE A 72 1.99 3.64 -4.80
C PHE A 72 0.47 3.59 -4.68
N SER A 73 -0.10 3.49 -3.47
CA SER A 73 -1.55 3.36 -3.28
C SER A 73 -2.28 4.65 -2.94
N ARG A 74 -1.58 5.71 -2.52
CA ARG A 74 -2.19 7.01 -2.22
C ARG A 74 -2.32 7.85 -3.50
N ASP A 75 -3.47 8.50 -3.65
CA ASP A 75 -3.71 9.44 -4.74
C ASP A 75 -2.90 10.73 -4.57
N VAL A 76 -2.96 11.60 -5.59
CA VAL A 76 -2.16 12.83 -5.65
C VAL A 76 -2.50 13.79 -4.50
N GLU A 77 -3.79 13.98 -4.20
CA GLU A 77 -4.24 14.86 -3.12
C GLU A 77 -3.75 14.36 -1.76
N ARG A 78 -3.88 13.05 -1.52
CA ARG A 78 -3.42 12.40 -0.30
C ARG A 78 -1.91 12.42 -0.17
N MET A 79 -1.18 12.20 -1.25
CA MET A 79 0.29 12.26 -1.25
C MET A 79 0.78 13.68 -0.92
N GLU A 80 0.14 14.71 -1.46
CA GLU A 80 0.50 16.10 -1.15
C GLU A 80 0.24 16.44 0.33
N ALA A 81 -0.90 15.99 0.88
CA ALA A 81 -1.17 16.12 2.31
C ALA A 81 -0.14 15.38 3.17
N ILE A 82 0.27 14.17 2.77
CA ILE A 82 1.33 13.40 3.44
C ILE A 82 2.63 14.18 3.43
N LYS A 83 3.07 14.74 2.29
CA LYS A 83 4.32 15.50 2.19
C LYS A 83 4.35 16.71 3.11
N GLN A 84 3.28 17.50 3.11
CA GLN A 84 3.15 18.66 3.98
C GLN A 84 3.18 18.26 5.45
N ARG A 85 2.41 17.22 5.81
CA ARG A 85 2.34 16.73 7.19
C ARG A 85 3.65 16.09 7.64
N TYR A 86 4.37 15.41 6.74
CA TYR A 86 5.68 14.82 6.99
C TYR A 86 6.71 15.89 7.35
N PHE A 87 6.77 16.98 6.57
CA PHE A 87 7.68 18.09 6.85
C PHE A 87 7.37 18.77 8.19
N ILE A 88 6.09 18.95 8.53
CA ILE A 88 5.68 19.50 9.83
C ILE A 88 6.14 18.61 11.00
N GLU A 89 6.07 17.29 10.85
CA GLU A 89 6.37 16.34 11.92
C GLU A 89 7.87 16.06 12.09
N TYR A 90 8.66 16.13 11.01
CA TYR A 90 10.06 15.69 11.01
C TYR A 90 11.08 16.74 10.58
N GLU A 91 10.64 17.92 10.13
CA GLU A 91 11.50 19.02 9.68
C GLU A 91 12.46 18.65 8.53
N VAL A 92 12.13 17.58 7.79
CA VAL A 92 12.81 17.09 6.58
C VAL A 92 11.74 16.70 5.57
N SER A 93 11.98 16.94 4.28
CA SER A 93 11.02 16.54 3.25
C SER A 93 11.01 15.02 3.04
N LEU A 94 9.86 14.47 2.64
CA LEU A 94 9.76 13.06 2.30
C LEU A 94 10.72 12.70 1.16
N GLU A 95 10.90 13.59 0.18
CA GLU A 95 11.86 13.40 -0.91
C GLU A 95 13.32 13.36 -0.46
N GLU A 96 13.71 14.15 0.54
CA GLU A 96 15.06 14.12 1.11
C GLU A 96 15.33 12.80 1.84
N ASP A 97 14.40 12.35 2.69
CA ASP A 97 14.53 11.06 3.39
C ASP A 97 14.60 9.90 2.37
N ILE A 98 13.74 9.89 1.34
CA ILE A 98 13.82 8.89 0.25
C ILE A 98 15.16 8.98 -0.49
N SER A 99 15.69 10.19 -0.68
CA SER A 99 16.95 10.37 -1.40
C SER A 99 18.17 9.86 -0.63
N GLY A 100 18.12 9.96 0.71
CA GLY A 100 19.15 9.49 1.63
C GLY A 100 19.09 8.00 1.92
N ASP A 101 17.87 7.45 2.07
CA ASP A 101 17.67 6.07 2.53
C ASP A 101 17.52 5.06 1.38
N CYS A 102 17.21 5.51 0.16
CA CYS A 102 17.09 4.65 -1.02
C CYS A 102 18.22 4.90 -2.03
N SER A 103 18.50 3.92 -2.89
CA SER A 103 19.50 4.06 -3.95
C SER A 103 19.03 3.48 -5.29
N GLY A 104 19.81 3.76 -6.34
CA GLY A 104 19.62 3.20 -7.69
C GLY A 104 18.23 3.44 -8.30
N HIS A 105 17.80 2.53 -9.16
CA HIS A 105 16.51 2.58 -9.86
C HIS A 105 15.31 2.59 -8.91
N PHE A 106 15.43 1.99 -7.73
CA PHE A 106 14.40 2.02 -6.71
C PHE A 106 14.14 3.44 -6.21
N ARG A 107 15.19 4.19 -5.83
CA ARG A 107 15.07 5.62 -5.46
C ARG A 107 14.42 6.44 -6.57
N HIS A 108 14.86 6.27 -7.81
CA HIS A 108 14.33 7.03 -8.94
C HIS A 108 12.82 6.79 -9.15
N LEU A 109 12.39 5.54 -9.02
CA LEU A 109 10.99 5.15 -9.15
C LEU A 109 10.11 5.80 -8.05
N LEU A 110 10.56 5.77 -6.80
CA LEU A 110 9.83 6.34 -5.67
C LEU A 110 9.72 7.85 -5.75
N LEU A 111 10.83 8.53 -6.07
CA LEU A 111 10.84 9.98 -6.23
C LEU A 111 9.93 10.43 -7.39
N SER A 112 9.84 9.65 -8.46
CA SER A 112 8.89 9.92 -9.54
C SER A 112 7.45 9.89 -9.05
N GLN A 113 7.10 8.88 -8.25
CA GLN A 113 5.76 8.73 -7.69
C GLN A 113 5.41 9.85 -6.68
N VAL A 114 6.32 10.18 -5.75
CA VAL A 114 6.12 11.25 -4.74
C VAL A 114 6.03 12.64 -5.36
N LYS A 115 6.67 12.85 -6.52
CA LYS A 115 6.55 14.10 -7.29
C LYS A 115 5.28 14.17 -8.13
N GLY A 116 4.41 13.16 -8.08
CA GLY A 116 3.14 13.14 -8.81
C GLY A 116 3.31 13.00 -10.32
N ALA A 117 4.39 12.36 -10.79
CA ALA A 117 4.69 12.26 -12.22
C ALA A 117 3.81 11.27 -13.01
N ARG A 118 2.95 10.50 -12.32
CA ARG A 118 2.10 9.49 -12.97
C ARG A 118 0.94 10.12 -13.73
N GLU A 119 0.74 9.69 -14.96
CA GLU A 119 -0.36 10.10 -15.83
C GLU A 119 -1.74 9.79 -15.21
N GLY A 120 -2.67 10.74 -15.33
CA GLY A 120 -4.06 10.62 -14.86
C GLY A 120 -5.04 10.05 -15.90
N THR A 121 -4.56 9.39 -16.95
CA THR A 121 -5.40 8.89 -18.05
C THR A 121 -6.47 7.93 -17.55
N ARG A 122 -7.73 8.18 -17.91
CA ARG A 122 -8.86 7.32 -17.56
C ARG A 122 -8.88 6.05 -18.40
N LYS A 123 -9.61 5.05 -17.94
CA LYS A 123 -9.65 3.72 -18.56
C LYS A 123 -10.20 3.73 -19.99
N GLU A 124 -11.18 4.59 -20.26
CA GLU A 124 -11.80 4.81 -21.56
C GLU A 124 -10.90 5.52 -22.57
N ASP A 125 -9.86 6.21 -22.09
CA ASP A 125 -9.00 7.07 -22.90
C ASP A 125 -7.62 6.43 -23.18
N VAL A 126 -7.46 5.13 -22.89
CA VAL A 126 -6.17 4.42 -23.05
C VAL A 126 -5.82 4.22 -24.53
N ASP A 127 -4.64 4.69 -24.93
CA ASP A 127 -4.06 4.42 -26.24
C ASP A 127 -3.50 2.99 -26.30
N LEU A 128 -4.24 2.08 -26.94
CA LEU A 128 -3.85 0.68 -27.11
C LEU A 128 -2.61 0.51 -28.00
N GLY A 129 -2.37 1.42 -28.94
CA GLY A 129 -1.18 1.41 -29.79
C GLY A 129 0.07 1.70 -28.98
N LEU A 130 0.01 2.73 -28.14
CA LEU A 130 1.09 3.05 -27.20
C LEU A 130 1.28 1.93 -26.17
N ALA A 131 0.21 1.36 -25.63
CA ALA A 131 0.31 0.25 -24.69
C ALA A 131 0.99 -0.98 -25.31
N GLN A 132 0.70 -1.28 -26.58
CA GLN A 132 1.37 -2.35 -27.31
C GLN A 132 2.86 -2.03 -27.56
N GLN A 133 3.20 -0.77 -27.85
CA GLN A 133 4.58 -0.32 -27.99
C GLN A 133 5.36 -0.44 -26.68
N ASP A 134 4.79 0.03 -25.57
CA ASP A 134 5.39 -0.07 -24.24
C ASP A 134 5.58 -1.56 -23.85
N ALA A 135 4.61 -2.43 -24.12
CA ALA A 135 4.76 -3.87 -23.89
C ALA A 135 5.90 -4.48 -24.73
N ASN A 136 6.06 -4.02 -25.97
CA ASN A 136 7.18 -4.43 -26.81
C ASN A 136 8.53 -3.95 -26.28
N SER A 137 8.59 -2.73 -25.74
CA SER A 137 9.77 -2.17 -25.09
C SER A 137 10.15 -2.96 -23.84
N LEU A 138 9.18 -3.24 -22.95
CA LEU A 138 9.41 -4.04 -21.74
C LEU A 138 9.88 -5.46 -22.05
N TYR A 139 9.32 -6.10 -23.09
CA TYR A 139 9.80 -7.39 -23.55
C TYR A 139 11.29 -7.33 -23.95
N LYS A 140 11.67 -6.38 -24.81
CA LYS A 140 13.07 -6.23 -25.25
C LYS A 140 14.02 -5.88 -24.10
N ALA A 141 13.50 -5.19 -23.10
CA ALA A 141 14.20 -4.76 -21.89
C ALA A 141 14.34 -5.86 -20.82
N GLY A 142 13.62 -6.98 -20.91
CA GLY A 142 13.72 -8.11 -19.97
C GLY A 142 13.85 -9.41 -20.72
N GLU A 143 12.77 -10.19 -20.80
CA GLU A 143 12.66 -11.54 -21.41
C GLU A 143 13.26 -11.68 -22.83
N GLY A 144 13.40 -10.58 -23.58
CA GLY A 144 14.02 -10.56 -24.90
C GLY A 144 15.55 -10.47 -24.92
N LYS A 145 16.22 -10.35 -23.76
CA LYS A 145 17.68 -10.26 -23.62
C LYS A 145 18.17 -11.00 -22.38
N LEU A 146 19.49 -11.09 -22.19
CA LEU A 146 20.08 -11.56 -20.94
C LEU A 146 20.19 -10.40 -19.94
N GLY A 147 19.59 -10.56 -18.77
CA GLY A 147 19.48 -9.51 -17.75
C GLY A 147 18.41 -8.48 -18.10
N THR A 148 18.25 -7.47 -17.24
CA THR A 148 17.16 -6.51 -17.35
C THR A 148 17.67 -5.11 -17.70
N ASP A 149 16.81 -4.28 -18.29
CA ASP A 149 17.00 -2.84 -18.47
C ASP A 149 16.08 -2.10 -17.48
N GLU A 150 16.56 -1.91 -16.26
CA GLU A 150 15.78 -1.28 -15.19
C GLU A 150 15.42 0.17 -15.52
N GLU A 151 16.22 0.84 -16.35
CA GLU A 151 15.91 2.19 -16.84
C GLU A 151 14.69 2.18 -17.78
N ALA A 152 14.65 1.26 -18.74
CA ALA A 152 13.48 1.10 -19.62
C ALA A 152 12.22 0.67 -18.84
N PHE A 153 12.37 -0.21 -17.84
CA PHE A 153 11.25 -0.55 -16.95
C PHE A 153 10.75 0.67 -16.17
N ASN A 154 11.66 1.46 -15.57
CA ASN A 154 11.28 2.68 -14.87
C ASN A 154 10.61 3.71 -15.80
N ALA A 155 11.09 3.87 -17.03
CA ALA A 155 10.52 4.82 -17.99
C ALA A 155 9.03 4.56 -18.26
N VAL A 156 8.61 3.29 -18.24
CA VAL A 156 7.21 2.90 -18.43
C VAL A 156 6.45 2.86 -17.10
N LEU A 157 6.97 2.13 -16.11
CA LEU A 157 6.24 1.82 -14.87
C LEU A 157 6.10 3.01 -13.92
N ALA A 158 7.02 3.99 -13.97
CA ALA A 158 6.95 5.18 -13.13
C ALA A 158 5.86 6.17 -13.59
N GLY A 159 5.74 6.38 -14.91
CA GLY A 159 4.95 7.46 -15.48
C GLY A 159 3.57 7.07 -16.00
N ARG A 160 3.41 5.87 -16.58
CA ARG A 160 2.13 5.51 -17.22
C ARG A 160 0.99 5.36 -16.23
N SER A 161 -0.21 5.73 -16.66
CA SER A 161 -1.42 5.54 -15.86
C SER A 161 -1.67 4.05 -15.56
N PHE A 162 -2.30 3.75 -14.42
CA PHE A 162 -2.64 2.36 -14.08
C PHE A 162 -3.54 1.66 -15.13
N PRO A 163 -4.56 2.32 -15.72
CA PRO A 163 -5.33 1.72 -16.80
C PRO A 163 -4.50 1.40 -18.06
N HIS A 164 -3.52 2.25 -18.39
CA HIS A 164 -2.57 1.97 -19.48
C HIS A 164 -1.70 0.76 -19.16
N LEU A 165 -1.10 0.74 -17.96
CA LEU A 165 -0.26 -0.37 -17.50
C LEU A 165 -1.02 -1.70 -17.48
N PHE A 166 -2.32 -1.69 -17.19
CA PHE A 166 -3.15 -2.87 -17.29
C PHE A 166 -3.18 -3.47 -18.71
N GLN A 167 -3.26 -2.62 -19.74
CA GLN A 167 -3.21 -3.08 -21.14
C GLN A 167 -1.80 -3.53 -21.53
N VAL A 168 -0.77 -2.80 -21.10
CA VAL A 168 0.64 -3.20 -21.29
C VAL A 168 0.86 -4.61 -20.75
N MET A 169 0.40 -4.91 -19.53
CA MET A 169 0.54 -6.23 -18.92
C MET A 169 -0.20 -7.33 -19.71
N LYS A 170 -1.37 -7.03 -20.30
CA LYS A 170 -2.07 -7.98 -21.16
C LYS A 170 -1.27 -8.31 -22.41
N PHE A 171 -0.76 -7.30 -23.10
CA PHE A 171 0.08 -7.48 -24.28
C PHE A 171 1.39 -8.20 -23.95
N CYS A 172 2.01 -7.91 -22.79
CA CYS A 172 3.17 -8.65 -22.31
C CYS A 172 2.84 -10.14 -22.13
N ARG A 173 1.71 -10.46 -21.49
CA ARG A 173 1.29 -11.85 -21.26
C ARG A 173 1.06 -12.62 -22.56
N GLU A 174 0.40 -12.00 -23.53
CA GLU A 174 0.17 -12.58 -24.87
C GLU A 174 1.49 -12.88 -25.58
N LYS A 175 2.51 -12.03 -25.39
CA LYS A 175 3.81 -12.17 -26.04
C LYS A 175 4.75 -13.17 -25.37
N ILE A 176 4.82 -13.16 -24.04
CA ILE A 176 5.79 -13.92 -23.25
C ILE A 176 5.23 -15.32 -22.89
N GLY A 177 3.90 -15.46 -22.80
CA GLY A 177 3.24 -16.72 -22.46
C GLY A 177 3.06 -16.97 -20.95
N HIS A 178 3.49 -16.05 -20.10
CA HIS A 178 3.20 -16.05 -18.66
C HIS A 178 2.86 -14.64 -18.16
N ASP A 179 2.37 -14.56 -16.92
CA ASP A 179 1.97 -13.30 -16.32
C ASP A 179 3.16 -12.34 -16.16
N PHE A 180 2.90 -11.03 -16.30
CA PHE A 180 3.93 -10.00 -16.21
C PHE A 180 4.62 -9.98 -14.83
N GLU A 181 3.91 -10.33 -13.77
CA GLU A 181 4.46 -10.47 -12.43
C GLU A 181 5.45 -11.63 -12.30
N HIS A 182 5.29 -12.68 -13.12
CA HIS A 182 6.32 -13.72 -13.20
C HIS A 182 7.59 -13.16 -13.82
N ALA A 183 7.49 -12.43 -14.93
CA ALA A 183 8.64 -11.77 -15.56
C ALA A 183 9.37 -10.87 -14.56
N ILE A 184 8.64 -10.00 -13.84
CA ILE A 184 9.23 -9.13 -12.80
C ILE A 184 10.01 -9.94 -11.77
N ARG A 185 9.47 -11.07 -11.28
CA ARG A 185 10.13 -11.90 -10.27
C ARG A 185 11.38 -12.62 -10.78
N SER A 186 11.40 -12.98 -12.06
CA SER A 186 12.54 -13.65 -12.68
C SER A 186 13.67 -12.68 -13.03
N GLU A 187 13.30 -11.46 -13.44
CA GLU A 187 14.21 -10.44 -13.96
C GLU A 187 14.77 -9.50 -12.90
N THR A 188 14.01 -9.21 -11.84
CA THR A 188 14.38 -8.20 -10.85
C THR A 188 14.43 -8.76 -9.43
N SER A 189 15.15 -8.08 -8.55
CA SER A 189 15.32 -8.50 -7.15
C SER A 189 15.17 -7.34 -6.16
N GLY A 190 15.12 -7.70 -4.87
CA GLY A 190 15.05 -6.75 -3.76
C GLY A 190 13.86 -5.78 -3.85
N ASN A 191 14.09 -4.55 -3.38
CA ASN A 191 13.05 -3.54 -3.24
C ASN A 191 12.50 -3.03 -4.58
N LEU A 192 13.32 -3.08 -5.64
CA LEU A 192 12.88 -2.70 -6.98
C LEU A 192 11.84 -3.69 -7.51
N ARG A 193 12.07 -5.00 -7.34
CA ARG A 193 11.09 -6.04 -7.67
C ARG A 193 9.77 -5.82 -6.95
N ASP A 194 9.85 -5.58 -5.65
CA ASP A 194 8.66 -5.41 -4.81
C ASP A 194 7.87 -4.15 -5.20
N ALA A 195 8.55 -3.08 -5.63
CA ALA A 195 7.90 -1.89 -6.16
C ALA A 195 7.22 -2.13 -7.51
N TYR A 196 7.87 -2.85 -8.43
CA TYR A 196 7.25 -3.21 -9.71
C TYR A 196 6.04 -4.14 -9.53
N LEU A 197 6.11 -5.08 -8.58
CA LEU A 197 4.96 -5.92 -8.22
C LEU A 197 3.81 -5.09 -7.63
N ALA A 198 4.11 -4.08 -6.80
CA ALA A 198 3.08 -3.18 -6.27
C ALA A 198 2.41 -2.36 -7.39
N ILE A 199 3.19 -1.85 -8.36
CA ILE A 199 2.65 -1.15 -9.54
C ILE A 199 1.78 -2.08 -10.38
N ALA A 200 2.22 -3.31 -10.62
CA ALA A 200 1.43 -4.31 -11.36
C ALA A 200 0.10 -4.63 -10.64
N ALA A 201 0.13 -4.80 -9.32
CA ALA A 201 -1.08 -5.00 -8.53
C ALA A 201 -2.02 -3.79 -8.58
N MET A 202 -1.49 -2.56 -8.47
CA MET A 202 -2.27 -1.33 -8.62
C MET A 202 -2.89 -1.18 -10.02
N ALA A 203 -2.18 -1.61 -11.06
CA ALA A 203 -2.69 -1.64 -12.43
C ALA A 203 -3.85 -2.64 -12.61
N ARG A 204 -3.88 -3.75 -11.85
CA ARG A 204 -5.07 -4.62 -11.77
C ARG A 204 -6.19 -3.99 -10.94
N GLY A 205 -5.83 -3.21 -9.93
CA GLY A 205 -6.71 -2.39 -9.13
C GLY A 205 -6.27 -2.37 -7.67
N THR A 206 -6.52 -1.25 -6.98
CA THR A 206 -6.17 -1.04 -5.56
C THR A 206 -6.56 -2.21 -4.63
N PRO A 207 -7.75 -2.82 -4.76
CA PRO A 207 -8.11 -3.99 -3.95
C PRO A 207 -7.17 -5.19 -4.10
N THR A 208 -6.57 -5.36 -5.29
CA THR A 208 -5.61 -6.45 -5.58
C THR A 208 -4.37 -6.32 -4.72
N LEU A 209 -3.80 -5.11 -4.63
CA LEU A 209 -2.61 -4.83 -3.82
C LEU A 209 -2.88 -5.16 -2.35
N PHE A 210 -3.97 -4.63 -1.78
CA PHE A 210 -4.28 -4.86 -0.37
C PHE A 210 -4.68 -6.31 -0.08
N ALA A 211 -5.36 -6.99 -0.99
CA ALA A 211 -5.63 -8.43 -0.85
C ALA A 211 -4.33 -9.25 -0.81
N GLN A 212 -3.36 -8.93 -1.67
CA GLN A 212 -2.03 -9.55 -1.65
C GLN A 212 -1.27 -9.28 -0.36
N HIS A 213 -1.33 -8.06 0.14
CA HIS A 213 -0.67 -7.69 1.40
C HIS A 213 -1.32 -8.39 2.60
N LEU A 214 -2.64 -8.39 2.70
CA LEU A 214 -3.36 -9.12 3.76
C LEU A 214 -2.98 -10.60 3.77
N TYR A 215 -2.94 -11.24 2.60
CA TYR A 215 -2.52 -12.64 2.50
C TYR A 215 -1.04 -12.82 2.89
N LYS A 216 -0.15 -11.92 2.47
CA LYS A 216 1.27 -11.94 2.86
C LYS A 216 1.44 -11.87 4.38
N TYR A 217 0.61 -11.08 5.08
CA TYR A 217 0.75 -10.84 6.51
C TYR A 217 0.10 -11.91 7.40
N THR A 218 -0.72 -12.76 6.82
CA THR A 218 -1.42 -13.85 7.53
C THR A 218 -0.98 -15.24 7.10
N LYS A 219 -0.33 -15.38 5.94
CA LYS A 219 0.18 -16.67 5.47
C LYS A 219 1.40 -17.11 6.28
N GLY A 220 1.35 -18.34 6.80
CA GLY A 220 2.50 -19.03 7.38
C GLY A 220 2.32 -19.28 8.87
N LEU A 221 3.43 -19.50 9.59
CA LEU A 221 3.40 -19.61 11.04
C LEU A 221 3.49 -18.20 11.65
N GLY A 222 2.42 -17.78 12.32
CA GLY A 222 2.31 -16.47 12.95
C GLY A 222 1.77 -15.38 12.01
N THR A 223 1.63 -14.18 12.56
CA THR A 223 0.94 -13.06 11.91
C THR A 223 1.81 -11.81 11.98
N ASN A 224 1.96 -11.08 10.88
CA ASN A 224 2.53 -9.74 10.91
C ASN A 224 1.44 -8.74 11.35
N ASP A 225 1.15 -8.74 12.66
CA ASP A 225 0.05 -7.96 13.25
C ASP A 225 0.14 -6.47 12.92
N SER A 226 1.34 -5.87 13.00
CA SER A 226 1.51 -4.44 12.75
C SER A 226 1.02 -4.05 11.35
N ASN A 227 1.38 -4.85 10.35
CA ASN A 227 1.01 -4.58 8.97
C ASN A 227 -0.43 -4.99 8.66
N LEU A 228 -0.92 -6.06 9.29
CA LEU A 228 -2.33 -6.44 9.23
C LEU A 228 -3.23 -5.31 9.78
N ILE A 229 -2.89 -4.77 10.96
CA ILE A 229 -3.60 -3.65 11.58
C ILE A 229 -3.57 -2.43 10.66
N ARG A 230 -2.39 -2.06 10.13
CA ARG A 230 -2.26 -0.89 9.24
C ARG A 230 -3.19 -1.00 8.04
N VAL A 231 -3.16 -2.13 7.33
CA VAL A 231 -4.00 -2.32 6.14
C VAL A 231 -5.47 -2.29 6.51
N ILE A 232 -5.89 -3.00 7.57
CA ILE A 232 -7.30 -3.01 7.97
C ILE A 232 -7.77 -1.60 8.36
N VAL A 233 -7.03 -0.90 9.22
CA VAL A 233 -7.40 0.43 9.70
C VAL A 233 -7.42 1.46 8.57
N SER A 234 -6.39 1.48 7.71
CA SER A 234 -6.30 2.45 6.62
C SER A 234 -7.33 2.22 5.51
N ARG A 235 -7.88 1.01 5.38
CA ARG A 235 -8.81 0.64 4.29
C ARG A 235 -10.26 0.40 4.73
N CYS A 236 -10.53 0.24 6.03
CA CYS A 236 -11.87 -0.11 6.54
C CYS A 236 -12.99 0.87 6.14
N GLU A 237 -12.66 2.15 5.93
CA GLU A 237 -13.60 3.21 5.53
C GLU A 237 -13.55 3.54 4.03
N ILE A 238 -12.76 2.82 3.23
CA ILE A 238 -12.49 3.16 1.82
C ILE A 238 -13.05 2.09 0.87
N ASP A 239 -12.45 0.90 0.87
CA ASP A 239 -12.67 -0.13 -0.15
C ASP A 239 -12.61 -1.56 0.41
N MET A 240 -12.84 -1.72 1.72
CA MET A 240 -12.78 -3.01 2.39
C MET A 240 -13.73 -4.07 1.81
N VAL A 241 -14.87 -3.67 1.25
CA VAL A 241 -15.79 -4.59 0.57
C VAL A 241 -15.11 -5.18 -0.67
N GLN A 242 -14.55 -4.33 -1.52
CA GLN A 242 -13.85 -4.72 -2.74
C GLN A 242 -12.59 -5.53 -2.44
N ILE A 243 -11.86 -5.19 -1.37
CA ILE A 243 -10.69 -5.96 -0.91
C ILE A 243 -11.11 -7.38 -0.52
N LYS A 244 -12.22 -7.56 0.20
CA LYS A 244 -12.71 -8.91 0.56
C LYS A 244 -13.11 -9.73 -0.66
N GLU A 245 -13.77 -9.12 -1.63
CA GLU A 245 -14.14 -9.78 -2.89
C GLU A 245 -12.91 -10.22 -3.68
N GLU A 246 -11.92 -9.33 -3.80
CA GLU A 246 -10.69 -9.63 -4.53
C GLU A 246 -9.84 -10.66 -3.80
N TYR A 247 -9.77 -10.60 -2.47
CA TYR A 247 -9.11 -11.61 -1.64
C TYR A 247 -9.72 -13.00 -1.87
N PHE A 248 -11.04 -13.12 -1.91
CA PHE A 248 -11.70 -14.38 -2.19
C PHE A 248 -11.40 -14.90 -3.59
N LYS A 249 -11.42 -14.02 -4.61
CA LYS A 249 -11.07 -14.40 -5.99
C LYS A 249 -9.64 -14.92 -6.11
N LEU A 250 -8.68 -14.31 -5.41
CA LEU A 250 -7.27 -14.66 -5.50
C LEU A 250 -6.92 -15.93 -4.71
N TYR A 251 -7.56 -16.16 -3.57
CA TYR A 251 -7.12 -17.20 -2.61
C TYR A 251 -8.15 -18.29 -2.33
N GLY A 252 -9.39 -18.15 -2.80
CA GLY A 252 -10.47 -19.13 -2.59
C GLY A 252 -10.94 -19.27 -1.14
N GLN A 253 -10.45 -18.42 -0.24
CA GLN A 253 -10.83 -18.37 1.18
C GLN A 253 -11.27 -16.94 1.52
N THR A 254 -12.17 -16.78 2.49
CA THR A 254 -12.63 -15.44 2.88
C THR A 254 -11.61 -14.75 3.78
N LEU A 255 -11.52 -13.42 3.69
CA LEU A 255 -10.71 -12.63 4.62
C LEU A 255 -11.18 -12.81 6.08
N VAL A 256 -12.49 -13.03 6.28
CA VAL A 256 -13.07 -13.28 7.61
C VAL A 256 -12.52 -14.56 8.22
N ASP A 257 -12.49 -15.65 7.47
CA ASP A 257 -11.98 -16.94 7.95
C ASP A 257 -10.48 -16.88 8.23
N CYS A 258 -9.74 -16.18 7.38
CA CYS A 258 -8.32 -15.92 7.59
C CYS A 258 -8.08 -15.17 8.91
N ILE A 259 -8.76 -14.04 9.16
CA ILE A 259 -8.61 -13.30 10.43
C ILE A 259 -9.03 -14.15 11.64
N LYS A 260 -10.10 -14.96 11.52
CA LYS A 260 -10.52 -15.88 12.59
C LYS A 260 -9.45 -16.92 12.90
N GLY A 261 -8.73 -17.41 11.91
CA GLY A 261 -7.62 -18.36 12.07
C GLY A 261 -6.38 -17.74 12.72
N ASP A 262 -5.99 -16.54 12.29
CA ASP A 262 -4.66 -15.97 12.58
C ASP A 262 -4.60 -14.99 13.77
N THR A 263 -5.75 -14.58 14.30
CA THR A 263 -5.81 -13.64 15.44
C THR A 263 -6.66 -14.23 16.55
N SER A 264 -6.72 -13.67 17.77
CA SER A 264 -7.56 -14.19 18.86
C SER A 264 -8.08 -13.09 19.80
N GLY A 265 -8.97 -13.46 20.73
CA GLY A 265 -9.48 -12.57 21.78
C GLY A 265 -10.22 -11.34 21.24
N ASP A 266 -10.16 -10.24 22.01
CA ASP A 266 -10.82 -8.98 21.63
C ASP A 266 -10.14 -8.28 20.46
N TYR A 267 -8.85 -8.55 20.23
CA TYR A 267 -8.14 -8.12 19.02
C TYR A 267 -8.80 -8.69 17.75
N ARG A 268 -9.09 -10.01 17.72
CA ARG A 268 -9.84 -10.64 16.62
C ARG A 268 -11.21 -9.99 16.44
N LYS A 269 -11.97 -9.82 17.52
CA LYS A 269 -13.31 -9.22 17.46
C LYS A 269 -13.27 -7.81 16.86
N LEU A 270 -12.28 -7.00 17.25
CA LEU A 270 -12.09 -5.67 16.71
C LEU A 270 -11.77 -5.70 15.21
N LEU A 271 -10.81 -6.52 14.78
CA LEU A 271 -10.49 -6.64 13.34
C LEU A 271 -11.69 -7.13 12.50
N LEU A 272 -12.44 -8.11 13.01
CA LEU A 272 -13.65 -8.61 12.34
C LEU A 272 -14.71 -7.51 12.20
N ALA A 273 -14.91 -6.70 13.25
CA ALA A 273 -15.79 -5.55 13.16
C ALA A 273 -15.31 -4.57 12.08
N LEU A 274 -14.00 -4.28 12.01
CA LEU A 274 -13.42 -3.34 11.03
C LEU A 274 -13.62 -3.80 9.59
N ILE A 275 -13.55 -5.10 9.33
CA ILE A 275 -13.80 -5.65 8.00
C ILE A 275 -15.28 -5.93 7.71
N GLY A 276 -16.19 -5.64 8.63
CA GLY A 276 -17.62 -5.92 8.51
C GLY A 276 -17.94 -7.42 8.46
N GLY A 277 -17.15 -8.24 9.16
CA GLY A 277 -17.42 -9.66 9.38
C GLY A 277 -18.06 -9.86 10.75
N HIS A 278 -19.21 -10.53 10.79
CA HIS A 278 -19.83 -11.02 12.02
C HIS A 278 -19.47 -12.50 12.26
#